data_AF-A0A1Q3H8G6-F1
#
_entry.id   AF-A0A1Q3H8G6-F1
#
_cell.length_a   1.000
_cell.length_b   1.000
_cell.length_c   1.000
_cell.angle_alpha   90.00
_cell.angle_beta   90.00
_cell.angle_gamma   90.00
#
_symmetry.space_group_name_H-M   'P 1'
#
loop_
_entity.id
_entity.type
_entity.pdbx_description
1 polymer ?
#
loop_
_entity_poly.entity_id
_entity_poly.type
_entity_poly.pdbx_seq_one_letter_code
_entity_poly.pdbx_strand_id
1 'polypeptide(L)'
;MRDNLGTLSGMLALFVGARLRGRRPAFYGITQIYRKDPGPFREDLPRVFQLLAERKVQPLIAHRLPLLSGRAGQELLERGGVRGKIVLLREVPEAA
;
A
#
# COMPACT_ATOMS: atom_id res chain seq x y z
N MET A 1 2.21 26.43 -17.62
CA MET A 1 0.76 26.17 -17.68
C MET A 1 0.61 24.75 -18.21
N ARG A 2 0.41 23.76 -17.33
CA ARG A 2 0.56 22.33 -17.67
C ARG A 2 -0.57 21.86 -18.59
N ASP A 3 -0.25 21.00 -19.55
CA ASP A 3 -1.15 20.47 -20.57
C ASP A 3 -2.28 19.62 -19.98
N ASN A 4 -3.35 20.27 -19.52
CA ASN A 4 -4.53 19.63 -18.94
C ASN A 4 -5.33 18.80 -19.96
N LEU A 5 -5.09 19.01 -21.27
CA LEU A 5 -5.79 18.35 -22.38
C LEU A 5 -5.50 16.85 -22.47
N GLY A 6 -4.24 16.44 -22.27
CA GLY A 6 -3.87 15.02 -22.30
C GLY A 6 -4.51 14.23 -21.16
N THR A 7 -4.54 14.80 -19.97
CA THR A 7 -5.16 14.23 -18.76
C THR A 7 -6.67 14.09 -18.93
N LEU A 8 -7.33 15.10 -19.51
CA LEU A 8 -8.76 15.08 -19.75
C LEU A 8 -9.14 14.01 -20.78
N SER A 9 -8.38 13.91 -21.87
CA SER A 9 -8.57 12.87 -22.89
C SER A 9 -8.37 11.46 -22.33
N GLY A 10 -7.37 11.27 -21.46
CA GLY A 10 -7.15 10.00 -20.76
C GLY A 10 -8.31 9.61 -19.85
N MET A 11 -8.86 10.57 -19.09
CA MET A 11 -10.06 10.33 -18.28
C MET A 11 -11.28 10.00 -19.16
N LEU A 12 -11.48 10.72 -20.26
CA LEU A 12 -12.61 10.48 -21.17
C LEU A 12 -12.53 9.09 -21.82
N ALA A 13 -11.33 8.65 -22.21
CA ALA A 13 -11.08 7.31 -22.71
C ALA A 13 -11.38 6.23 -21.65
N LEU A 14 -11.01 6.46 -20.39
CA LEU A 14 -11.27 5.53 -19.29
C LEU A 14 -12.76 5.44 -18.94
N PHE A 15 -13.45 6.58 -18.76
CA PHE A 15 -14.82 6.58 -18.27
C PHE A 15 -15.87 6.38 -19.38
N VAL A 16 -15.66 6.99 -20.55
CA VAL A 16 -16.59 6.92 -21.68
C VAL A 16 -16.14 5.83 -22.66
N GLY A 17 -14.89 5.88 -23.10
CA GLY A 17 -14.36 4.93 -24.10
C GLY A 17 -14.40 3.47 -23.64
N ALA A 18 -13.98 3.19 -22.40
CA ALA A 18 -14.03 1.83 -21.87
C ALA A 18 -15.47 1.32 -21.73
N ARG A 19 -16.39 2.19 -21.28
CA ARG A 19 -17.80 1.86 -21.08
C ARG A 19 -18.51 1.52 -22.39
N LEU A 20 -18.22 2.26 -23.47
CA LEU A 20 -18.72 2.00 -24.83
C LEU A 20 -18.15 0.68 -25.41
N ARG A 21 -16.93 0.30 -25.03
CA ARG A 21 -16.31 -0.98 -25.41
C ARG A 21 -16.75 -2.16 -24.51
N GLY A 22 -17.78 -1.99 -23.70
CA GLY A 22 -18.29 -3.01 -22.78
C GLY A 22 -17.40 -3.28 -21.55
N ARG A 23 -16.32 -2.53 -21.37
CA ARG A 23 -15.41 -2.66 -20.22
C ARG A 23 -15.85 -1.73 -19.09
N ARG A 24 -15.88 -2.24 -17.86
CA ARG A 24 -16.19 -1.45 -16.65
C ARG A 24 -14.92 -1.31 -15.83
N PRO A 25 -14.19 -0.18 -15.94
CA PRO A 25 -13.03 0.03 -15.08
C PRO A 25 -13.50 0.13 -13.63
N ALA A 26 -12.95 -0.73 -12.77
CA ALA A 26 -13.19 -0.71 -11.34
C ALA A 26 -11.92 -0.23 -10.63
N PHE A 27 -12.05 0.85 -9.86
CA PHE A 27 -10.96 1.33 -9.01
C PHE A 27 -11.03 0.59 -7.68
N TYR A 28 -10.00 -0.20 -7.40
CA TYR A 28 -9.86 -0.84 -6.10
C TYR A 28 -8.99 0.04 -5.19
N GLY A 29 -9.60 0.51 -4.10
CA GLY A 29 -8.91 1.28 -3.08
C GLY A 29 -9.26 0.75 -1.70
N ILE A 30 -8.41 -0.12 -1.15
CA ILE A 30 -8.68 -0.80 0.11
C ILE A 30 -8.96 0.18 1.26
N THR A 31 -8.25 1.31 1.30
CA THR A 31 -8.51 2.40 2.26
C THR A 31 -9.89 3.03 2.11
N GLN A 32 -10.37 3.22 0.87
CA GLN A 32 -11.70 3.78 0.62
C GLN A 32 -12.80 2.79 0.99
N ILE A 33 -12.57 1.50 0.76
CA ILE A 33 -13.47 0.42 1.16
C ILE A 33 -13.62 0.41 2.69
N TYR A 34 -12.51 0.37 3.44
CA TYR A 34 -12.53 0.35 4.90
C TYR A 34 -13.08 1.63 5.54
N ARG A 35 -12.98 2.79 4.87
CA ARG A 35 -13.61 4.04 5.35
C ARG A 35 -15.13 4.03 5.18
N LYS A 36 -15.64 3.37 4.15
CA LYS A 36 -17.09 3.25 3.91
C LYS A 36 -17.73 2.22 4.83
N ASP A 37 -17.08 1.08 4.99
CA ASP A 37 -17.52 0.03 5.90
C ASP A 37 -16.29 -0.63 6.57
N PRO A 38 -16.12 -0.43 7.89
CA PRO A 38 -15.03 -1.06 8.64
C PRO A 38 -15.30 -2.53 9.00
N GLY A 39 -16.50 -3.07 8.71
CA GLY A 39 -16.90 -4.45 9.03
C GLY A 39 -15.89 -5.50 8.55
N PRO A 40 -15.56 -5.54 7.24
CA PRO A 40 -14.59 -6.51 6.69
C PRO A 40 -13.21 -6.40 7.35
N PHE A 41 -12.73 -5.19 7.63
CA PHE A 41 -11.45 -4.99 8.30
C PHE A 41 -11.43 -5.59 9.71
N ARG A 42 -12.53 -5.45 10.47
CA ARG A 42 -12.66 -5.99 11.83
C ARG A 42 -12.75 -7.51 11.86
N GLU A 43 -13.29 -8.12 10.81
CA GLU A 43 -13.35 -9.57 10.65
C GLU A 43 -12.00 -10.16 10.19
N ASP A 44 -11.35 -9.52 9.21
CA ASP A 44 -10.11 -10.00 8.63
C ASP A 44 -8.91 -9.89 9.58
N LEU A 45 -8.82 -8.80 10.35
CA LEU A 45 -7.65 -8.51 11.18
C LEU A 45 -7.37 -9.62 12.24
N PRO A 46 -8.36 -10.09 13.02
CA PRO A 46 -8.18 -11.25 13.90
C PRO A 46 -7.71 -12.50 13.15
N ARG A 47 -8.23 -12.73 11.94
CA ARG A 47 -7.87 -13.91 11.14
C ARG A 47 -6.42 -13.86 10.68
N VAL A 48 -5.95 -12.69 10.25
CA VAL A 48 -4.53 -12.48 9.89
C VAL A 48 -3.63 -12.66 11.12
N PHE A 49 -4.02 -12.14 12.28
CA PHE A 49 -3.25 -12.36 13.52
C PHE A 49 -3.24 -13.82 13.97
N GLN A 50 -4.32 -14.56 13.76
CA GLN A 50 -4.34 -16.00 13.98
C GLN A 50 -3.33 -16.72 13.07
N LEU A 51 -3.29 -16.40 11.78
CA LEU A 51 -2.30 -16.98 10.86
C LEU A 51 -0.86 -16.64 11.25
N LEU A 52 -0.64 -15.44 11.78
CA LEU A 52 0.65 -15.03 12.32
C LEU A 52 1.03 -15.83 13.57
N ALA A 53 0.08 -16.00 14.51
CA ALA A 53 0.27 -16.78 15.73
C ALA A 53 0.55 -18.27 15.42
N GLU A 54 -0.15 -18.82 14.43
CA GLU A 54 0.06 -20.18 13.91
C GLU A 54 1.33 -20.30 13.04
N ARG A 55 2.11 -19.22 12.86
CA ARG A 55 3.32 -19.14 12.03
C ARG A 55 3.12 -19.53 10.56
N LYS A 56 1.87 -19.50 10.07
CA LYS A 56 1.52 -19.73 8.66
C LYS A 56 1.90 -18.55 7.78
N VAL A 57 2.04 -17.36 8.37
CA VAL A 57 2.51 -16.15 7.70
C VAL A 57 3.77 -15.66 8.42
N GLN A 58 4.84 -15.43 7.66
CA GLN A 58 6.09 -14.85 8.16
C GLN A 58 6.25 -13.43 7.60
N PRO A 59 6.20 -12.39 8.44
CA PRO A 59 6.36 -11.02 7.99
C PRO A 59 7.82 -10.76 7.56
N LEU A 60 7.99 -10.31 6.32
CA LEU A 60 9.30 -9.95 5.78
C LEU A 60 9.63 -8.51 6.16
N ILE A 61 10.52 -8.34 7.15
CA ILE A 61 11.04 -7.03 7.56
C ILE A 61 12.43 -6.87 6.94
N ALA A 62 12.56 -5.90 6.03
CA ALA A 62 13.81 -5.65 5.32
C ALA A 62 14.77 -4.82 6.17
N HIS A 63 14.27 -3.75 6.79
CA HIS A 63 15.08 -2.83 7.59
C HIS A 63 14.31 -2.34 8.82
N ARG A 64 15.02 -2.19 9.93
CA ARG A 64 14.55 -1.51 11.14
C ARG A 64 15.42 -0.27 11.32
N LEU A 65 14.81 0.91 11.26
CA LEU A 65 15.52 2.18 11.35
C LEU A 65 14.99 2.99 12.54
N PRO A 66 15.78 3.90 13.12
CA PRO A 66 15.27 4.85 14.10
C PRO A 66 14.12 5.68 13.53
N LEU A 67 13.18 6.09 14.39
CA LEU A 67 12.02 6.89 13.98
C LEU A 67 12.42 8.16 13.21
N LEU A 68 13.52 8.81 13.64
CA LEU A 68 14.03 10.02 13.01
C LEU A 68 14.76 9.77 11.68
N SER A 69 15.00 8.52 11.30
CA SER A 69 15.66 8.12 10.05
C SER A 69 14.69 7.94 8.88
N GLY A 70 13.55 8.62 8.89
CA GLY A 70 12.53 8.51 7.85
C GLY A 70 13.04 8.84 6.44
N ARG A 71 13.95 9.83 6.31
CA ARG A 71 14.61 10.17 5.04
C ARG A 71 15.39 8.98 4.48
N ALA A 72 16.24 8.35 5.29
CA ALA A 72 17.04 7.21 4.86
C ALA A 72 16.13 6.02 4.45
N GLY A 73 15.01 5.83 5.14
CA GLY A 73 14.01 4.84 4.75
C GLY A 73 13.41 5.10 3.36
N GLN A 74 13.10 6.35 3.03
CA GLN A 74 12.58 6.71 1.70
C GLN A 74 13.65 6.57 0.61
N GLU A 75 14.88 7.02 0.87
CA GLU A 75 15.99 6.85 -0.07
C GLU A 75 16.26 5.36 -0.38
N LEU A 76 16.12 4.47 0.61
CA LEU A 76 16.21 3.02 0.40
C LEU A 76 15.06 2.49 -0.48
N LEU A 77 13.84 3.00 -0.30
CA LEU A 77 12.70 2.62 -1.15
C LEU A 77 12.87 3.12 -2.58
N GLU A 78 13.33 4.35 -2.76
CA GLU A 78 13.55 5.00 -4.06
C GLU A 78 14.63 4.28 -4.88
N ARG A 79 15.70 3.81 -4.22
CA ARG A 79 16.76 3.02 -4.87
C ARG A 79 16.26 1.66 -5.38
N GLY A 80 15.14 1.17 -4.88
CA GLY A 80 14.60 -0.15 -5.22
C GLY A 80 15.39 -1.30 -4.60
N GLY A 81 14.98 -2.55 -4.91
CA GLY A 81 15.65 -3.77 -4.42
C GLY A 81 15.32 -4.18 -2.98
N VAL A 82 14.53 -3.38 -2.25
CA VAL A 82 14.09 -3.71 -0.89
C VAL A 82 13.02 -4.80 -0.94
N ARG A 83 13.38 -6.01 -0.49
CA ARG A 83 12.44 -7.13 -0.34
C ARG A 83 11.89 -7.18 1.07
N GLY A 84 10.68 -6.69 1.26
CA GLY A 84 9.99 -6.65 2.54
C GLY A 84 9.68 -5.22 2.99
N LYS A 85 9.24 -5.07 4.24
CA LYS A 85 8.84 -3.77 4.78
C LYS A 85 9.99 -3.09 5.52
N ILE A 86 10.15 -1.78 5.32
CA ILE A 86 10.97 -0.92 6.18
C ILE A 86 10.11 -0.47 7.36
N VAL A 87 10.61 -0.69 8.57
CA VAL A 87 9.93 -0.37 9.83
C VAL A 87 10.73 0.70 10.55
N LEU A 88 10.07 1.80 10.93
CA LEU A 88 10.65 2.84 11.76
C LEU A 88 10.29 2.56 13.22
N LEU A 89 11.29 2.48 14.09
CA LEU A 89 11.13 2.14 15.50
C LEU A 89 11.44 3.35 16.38
N ARG A 90 10.64 3.54 17.45
CA ARG A 90 10.91 4.56 18.46
C ARG A 90 12.28 4.36 19.12
N GLU A 91 12.59 3.12 19.45
CA GLU A 91 13.87 2.66 19.99
C GLU A 91 14.41 1.60 19.04
N VAL A 92 15.65 1.77 18.57
CA VAL A 92 16.31 0.72 17.80
C VAL A 92 16.87 -0.26 18.81
N PRO A 93 16.41 -1.53 18.84
CA PRO A 93 17.10 -2.54 19.62
C PRO A 93 18.51 -2.68 19.05
N GLU A 94 19.51 -2.53 19.90
CA GLU A 94 20.88 -2.94 19.58
C GLU A 94 20.81 -4.41 19.16
N ALA A 95 21.32 -4.71 17.97
CA ALA A 95 21.14 -5.99 17.30
C ALA A 95 21.56 -7.16 18.21
N ALA A 96 20.64 -8.11 18.43
CA ALA A 96 20.92 -9.45 18.90
C ALA A 96 20.81 -10.43 17.73
#